data_AF-A0A4Q1CE08-F1
#
_entry.id   AF-A0A4Q1CE08-F1
#
_cell.length_a   1.000
_cell.length_b   1.000
_cell.length_c   1.000
_cell.angle_alpha   90.00
_cell.angle_beta   90.00
_cell.angle_gamma   90.00
#
_symmetry.space_group_name_H-M   'P 1'
#
loop_
_entity.id
_entity.type
_entity.pdbx_description
1 polymer ?
#
loop_
_entity_poly.entity_id
_entity_poly.type
_entity_poly.pdbx_seq_one_letter_code
_entity_poly.pdbx_strand_id
1 'polypeptide(L)'
;SERSDSVQQWSTAHRWRPGKVQRATWDYRTLERRQASAESGQANDLGIIDRDTCGPYGWQDNARGQRRAQQHLDALRVRAQTIEGAGQWRTLAPGARFGLSQHPQVSQDAQFLCLSVQHQARNNLDADVFDALDGPRVCSSA
;
A
#
# COMPACT_ATOMS: atom_id res chain seq x y z
N SER A 1 11.08 -20.05 22.18
CA SER A 1 11.53 -18.65 22.30
C SER A 1 10.41 -17.75 21.81
N GLU A 2 9.96 -16.81 22.63
CA GLU A 2 8.79 -15.96 22.37
C GLU A 2 9.12 -14.95 21.24
N ARG A 3 8.48 -14.90 20.05
CA ARG A 3 7.06 -14.78 19.67
C ARG A 3 6.55 -13.32 19.65
N SER A 4 7.42 -12.32 19.58
CA SER A 4 7.04 -10.91 19.38
C SER A 4 7.00 -10.53 17.89
N ASP A 5 5.93 -9.83 17.50
CA ASP A 5 5.83 -9.28 16.14
C ASP A 5 6.89 -8.17 15.98
N SER A 6 7.65 -8.20 14.89
CA SER A 6 8.79 -7.31 14.66
C SER A 6 9.00 -6.99 13.19
N VAL A 7 9.62 -5.83 12.94
CA VAL A 7 10.00 -5.36 11.61
C VAL A 7 11.53 -5.24 11.56
N GLN A 8 12.16 -5.98 10.66
CA GLN A 8 13.62 -6.01 10.51
C GLN A 8 14.10 -5.12 9.36
N GLN A 9 13.27 -4.92 8.34
CA GLN A 9 13.58 -4.06 7.21
C GLN A 9 12.49 -3.01 7.06
N TRP A 10 12.90 -1.78 6.77
CA TRP A 10 12.02 -0.65 6.55
C TRP A 10 12.65 0.30 5.55
N SER A 11 12.02 0.47 4.39
CA SER A 11 12.54 1.30 3.30
C SER A 11 11.43 2.16 2.73
N THR A 12 11.70 3.46 2.60
CA THR A 12 10.76 4.39 1.97
C THR A 12 11.10 4.54 0.49
N ALA A 13 10.13 4.24 -0.38
CA ALA A 13 10.23 4.46 -1.82
C ALA A 13 9.50 5.76 -2.22
N HIS A 14 10.24 6.67 -2.86
CA HIS A 14 9.68 7.89 -3.45
C HIS A 14 9.61 7.76 -4.97
N ARG A 15 8.51 8.21 -5.56
CA ARG A 15 8.28 8.21 -7.02
C ARG A 15 7.69 9.54 -7.44
N TRP A 16 8.21 10.09 -8.54
CA TRP A 16 7.62 11.26 -9.17
C TRP A 16 6.21 10.94 -9.69
N ARG A 17 5.27 11.84 -9.41
CA ARG A 17 3.86 11.75 -9.83
C ARG A 17 3.36 13.13 -10.27
N PRO A 18 2.37 13.20 -11.17
CA PRO A 18 1.72 14.46 -11.52
C PRO A 18 1.14 15.17 -10.29
N GLY A 19 1.34 16.48 -10.20
CA GLY A 19 0.79 17.34 -9.15
C GLY A 19 -0.65 17.76 -9.42
N LYS A 20 -1.10 17.65 -10.67
CA LYS A 20 -2.42 18.08 -11.13
C LYS A 20 -3.07 17.05 -12.03
N VAL A 21 -4.37 16.87 -11.84
CA VAL A 21 -5.23 16.04 -12.69
C VAL A 21 -6.29 16.93 -13.33
N GLN A 22 -6.50 16.77 -14.63
CA GLN A 22 -7.57 17.39 -15.40
C GLN A 22 -8.37 16.33 -16.14
N ARG A 23 -9.69 16.36 -16.00
CA ARG A 23 -10.62 15.44 -16.66
C ARG A 23 -11.69 16.22 -17.40
N ALA A 24 -12.07 15.74 -18.58
CA ALA A 24 -13.20 16.25 -19.34
C ALA A 24 -14.18 15.14 -19.74
N THR A 25 -15.44 15.49 -19.97
CA THR A 25 -16.44 14.60 -20.56
C THR A 25 -17.43 15.40 -21.40
N TRP A 26 -17.99 14.79 -22.43
CA TRP A 26 -19.15 15.32 -23.14
C TRP A 26 -20.45 14.94 -22.40
N ASP A 27 -21.38 15.87 -22.21
CA ASP A 27 -22.76 15.57 -21.84
C ASP A 27 -23.68 15.78 -23.04
N TYR A 28 -24.20 14.68 -23.60
CA TYR A 28 -25.14 14.73 -24.72
C TYR A 28 -26.53 15.24 -24.35
N ARG A 29 -26.91 15.26 -23.06
CA ARG A 29 -28.21 15.76 -22.59
C ARG A 29 -28.27 17.27 -22.59
N THR A 30 -27.15 17.92 -22.28
CA THR A 30 -27.04 19.39 -22.27
C THR A 30 -26.24 19.92 -23.45
N LEU A 31 -25.65 19.03 -24.27
CA LEU A 31 -24.77 19.37 -25.40
C LEU A 31 -23.55 20.22 -24.97
N GLU A 32 -22.99 19.90 -23.80
CA GLU A 32 -21.89 20.65 -23.21
C GLU A 32 -20.71 19.77 -22.85
N ARG A 33 -19.50 20.35 -22.87
CA ARG A 33 -18.31 19.72 -22.29
C ARG A 33 -18.20 20.11 -20.82
N ARG A 34 -18.23 19.11 -19.93
CA ARG A 34 -17.91 19.29 -18.51
C ARG A 34 -16.44 19.05 -18.25
N GLN A 35 -15.90 19.78 -17.29
CA GLN A 35 -14.51 19.67 -16.85
C GLN A 35 -14.42 19.59 -15.33
N ALA A 36 -13.39 18.91 -14.85
CA ALA A 36 -13.04 18.84 -13.45
C ALA A 36 -11.52 18.76 -13.30
N SER A 37 -10.98 19.32 -12.22
CA SER A 37 -9.54 19.29 -11.98
C SER A 37 -9.20 19.32 -10.51
N ALA A 38 -8.16 18.59 -10.12
CA ALA A 38 -7.60 18.65 -8.77
C ALA A 38 -6.11 18.94 -8.84
N GLU A 39 -5.57 19.61 -7.84
CA GLU A 39 -4.17 20.02 -7.76
C GLU A 39 -3.63 19.81 -6.35
N SER A 40 -2.35 19.44 -6.23
CA SER A 40 -1.67 19.26 -4.96
C SER A 40 -1.04 20.57 -4.50
N GLY A 41 -1.27 20.93 -3.24
CA GLY A 41 -0.57 22.05 -2.62
C GLY A 41 0.82 21.70 -2.09
N GLN A 42 1.45 20.62 -2.55
CA GLN A 42 2.77 20.20 -2.05
C GLN A 42 3.92 20.83 -2.84
N ALA A 43 5.05 21.05 -2.17
CA ALA A 43 6.20 21.82 -2.69
C ALA A 43 6.98 21.15 -3.84
N ASN A 44 6.82 19.85 -4.06
CA ASN A 44 7.48 19.11 -5.14
C ASN A 44 6.66 19.16 -6.45
N ASP A 45 6.18 20.34 -6.83
CA ASP A 45 5.45 20.52 -8.07
C ASP A 45 6.43 20.62 -9.26
N LEU A 46 6.54 19.52 -10.01
CA LEU A 46 7.25 19.50 -11.29
C LEU A 46 6.46 20.21 -12.41
N GLY A 47 5.27 20.76 -12.11
CA GLY A 47 4.36 21.33 -13.10
C GLY A 47 3.72 20.27 -14.01
N ILE A 48 3.82 18.99 -13.65
CA ILE A 48 3.31 17.89 -14.47
C ILE A 48 1.80 17.77 -14.27
N ILE A 49 1.07 17.88 -15.38
CA ILE A 49 -0.39 17.78 -15.44
C ILE A 49 -0.78 16.50 -16.17
N ASP A 50 -1.53 15.63 -15.49
CA ASP A 50 -2.22 14.50 -16.12
C ASP A 50 -3.57 14.98 -16.66
N ARG A 51 -3.73 15.00 -17.98
CA ARG A 51 -4.94 15.44 -18.68
C ARG A 51 -5.52 14.29 -19.49
N ASP A 52 -6.81 14.01 -19.27
CA ASP A 52 -7.52 12.94 -19.98
C ASP A 52 -9.00 13.29 -20.21
N THR A 53 -9.63 12.64 -21.19
CA THR A 53 -11.06 12.78 -21.50
C THR A 53 -11.76 11.44 -21.26
N CYS A 54 -12.77 11.44 -20.39
CA CYS A 54 -13.60 10.26 -20.17
C CYS A 54 -14.59 10.06 -21.33
N GLY A 55 -15.15 8.85 -21.42
CA GLY A 55 -16.23 8.55 -22.36
C GLY A 55 -17.47 9.43 -22.14
N PRO A 56 -18.43 9.43 -23.09
CA PRO A 56 -19.62 10.27 -23.03
C PRO A 56 -20.36 10.09 -21.70
N TYR A 57 -20.82 11.21 -21.13
CA TYR A 57 -21.55 11.28 -19.87
C TYR A 57 -20.79 10.67 -18.68
N GLY A 58 -19.48 10.94 -18.59
CA GLY A 58 -18.60 10.43 -17.54
C GLY A 58 -19.02 10.81 -16.12
N TRP A 59 -19.74 11.93 -15.93
CA TRP A 59 -20.37 12.30 -14.65
C TRP A 59 -21.58 13.20 -14.86
N GLN A 60 -22.53 13.10 -13.94
CA GLN A 60 -23.84 13.76 -14.02
C GLN A 60 -23.76 15.27 -13.75
N ASP A 61 -22.81 15.71 -12.92
CA ASP A 61 -22.65 17.12 -12.54
C ASP A 61 -21.19 17.46 -12.19
N ASN A 62 -20.90 18.76 -12.12
CA ASN A 62 -19.55 19.25 -11.84
C ASN A 62 -19.03 18.83 -10.45
N ALA A 63 -19.89 18.71 -9.44
CA ALA A 63 -19.47 18.31 -8.09
C ALA A 63 -18.97 16.84 -8.07
N ARG A 64 -19.63 15.95 -8.81
CA ARG A 64 -19.20 14.56 -9.02
C ARG A 64 -17.92 14.50 -9.84
N GLY A 65 -17.82 15.30 -10.90
CA GLY A 65 -16.57 15.44 -11.66
C GLY A 65 -15.40 15.85 -10.76
N GLN A 66 -15.62 16.86 -9.94
CA GLN A 66 -14.61 17.38 -9.02
C GLN A 66 -14.18 16.35 -7.97
N ARG A 67 -15.14 15.64 -7.35
CA ARG A 67 -14.82 14.53 -6.42
C ARG A 67 -13.99 13.44 -7.09
N ARG A 68 -14.31 13.06 -8.33
CA ARG A 68 -13.53 12.06 -9.08
C ARG A 68 -12.12 12.55 -9.41
N ALA A 69 -11.96 13.81 -9.81
CA ALA A 69 -10.65 14.40 -10.03
C ALA A 69 -9.81 14.38 -8.74
N GLN A 70 -10.41 14.70 -7.60
CA GLN A 70 -9.74 14.64 -6.30
C GLN A 70 -9.33 13.20 -5.94
N GLN A 71 -10.24 12.23 -6.06
CA GLN A 71 -9.94 10.81 -5.81
C GLN A 71 -8.81 10.29 -6.69
N HIS A 72 -8.77 10.69 -7.96
CA HIS A 72 -7.69 10.32 -8.87
C HIS A 72 -6.35 10.88 -8.40
N LEU A 73 -6.33 12.17 -8.04
CA LEU A 73 -5.13 12.81 -7.53
C LEU A 73 -4.66 12.19 -6.21
N ASP A 74 -5.57 11.87 -5.29
CA ASP A 74 -5.25 11.20 -4.04
C ASP A 74 -4.64 9.81 -4.28
N ALA A 75 -5.17 9.04 -5.24
CA ALA A 75 -4.60 7.75 -5.64
C ALA A 75 -3.17 7.88 -6.20
N LEU A 76 -2.89 8.92 -6.99
CA LEU A 76 -1.54 9.22 -7.46
C LEU A 76 -0.60 9.57 -6.30
N ARG A 77 -1.06 10.37 -5.34
CA ARG A 77 -0.29 10.79 -4.17
C ARG A 77 0.07 9.61 -3.25
N VAL A 78 -0.86 8.70 -2.99
CA VAL A 78 -0.56 7.48 -2.21
C VAL A 78 0.58 6.67 -2.85
N ARG A 79 0.65 6.64 -4.19
CA ARG A 79 1.72 5.94 -4.91
C ARG A 79 3.03 6.73 -4.99
N ALA A 80 3.04 8.02 -4.64
CA ALA A 80 4.23 8.86 -4.66
C ALA A 80 5.20 8.52 -3.53
N GLN A 81 4.68 8.08 -2.39
CA GLN A 81 5.47 7.61 -1.26
C GLN A 81 4.85 6.34 -0.68
N THR A 82 5.57 5.22 -0.78
CA THR A 82 5.18 3.97 -0.13
C THR A 82 6.34 3.47 0.72
N ILE A 83 6.03 2.63 1.68
CA ILE A 83 7.03 2.01 2.54
C ILE A 83 6.97 0.50 2.33
N GLU A 84 8.13 -0.10 2.14
CA GLU A 84 8.32 -1.54 2.12
C GLU A 84 8.92 -1.97 3.45
N GLY A 85 8.21 -2.87 4.13
CA GLY A 85 8.63 -3.44 5.41
C GLY A 85 8.69 -4.97 5.31
N ALA A 86 9.68 -5.57 5.93
CA ALA A 86 9.78 -7.02 6.05
C ALA A 86 10.08 -7.43 7.48
N GLY A 87 9.41 -8.49 7.93
CA GLY A 87 9.70 -9.06 9.23
C GLY A 87 8.78 -10.16 9.71
N GLN A 88 8.89 -10.49 10.99
CA GLN A 88 8.07 -11.50 11.64
C GLN A 88 6.81 -10.86 12.19
N TRP A 89 5.76 -10.76 11.38
CA TRP A 89 4.49 -10.21 11.82
C TRP A 89 3.31 -10.99 11.24
N ARG A 90 2.95 -12.07 11.92
CA ARG A 90 1.96 -13.06 11.44
C ARG A 90 0.52 -12.56 11.41
N THR A 91 0.21 -11.54 12.19
CA THR A 91 -1.15 -11.00 12.35
C THR A 91 -1.42 -9.79 11.45
N LEU A 92 -0.39 -9.25 10.78
CA LEU A 92 -0.57 -8.11 9.89
C LEU A 92 -1.51 -8.47 8.75
N ALA A 93 -2.47 -7.59 8.48
CA ALA A 93 -3.43 -7.75 7.40
C ALA A 93 -3.60 -6.42 6.66
N PRO A 94 -3.98 -6.45 5.36
CA PRO A 94 -4.31 -5.23 4.64
C PRO A 94 -5.42 -4.47 5.35
N GLY A 95 -5.31 -3.15 5.41
CA GLY A 95 -6.22 -2.26 6.15
C GLY A 95 -5.88 -2.06 7.62
N ALA A 96 -4.95 -2.85 8.20
CA ALA A 96 -4.49 -2.63 9.56
C ALA A 96 -3.73 -1.30 9.69
N ARG A 97 -4.02 -0.57 10.76
CA ARG A 97 -3.31 0.65 11.16
C ARG A 97 -2.34 0.33 12.29
N PHE A 98 -1.14 0.88 12.23
CA PHE A 98 -0.10 0.61 13.24
C PHE A 98 0.91 1.75 13.35
N GLY A 99 1.59 1.81 14.50
CA GLY A 99 2.78 2.64 14.70
C GLY A 99 4.06 1.80 14.63
N LEU A 100 5.20 2.44 14.39
CA LEU A 100 6.52 1.80 14.40
C LEU A 100 7.37 2.41 15.51
N SER A 101 7.62 1.63 16.56
CA SER A 101 8.50 2.00 17.66
C SER A 101 9.94 1.57 17.40
N GLN A 102 10.90 2.14 18.13
CA GLN A 102 12.32 1.74 18.11
C GLN A 102 13.00 1.87 16.73
N HIS A 103 12.44 2.69 15.83
CA HIS A 103 13.05 2.98 14.54
C HIS A 103 13.68 4.38 14.56
N PRO A 104 14.99 4.54 14.26
CA PRO A 104 15.73 5.78 14.53
C PRO A 104 15.26 6.98 13.70
N GLN A 105 14.66 6.75 12.54
CA GLN A 105 14.23 7.80 11.60
C GLN A 105 12.72 8.00 11.56
N VAL A 106 11.95 7.23 12.34
CA VAL A 106 10.48 7.30 12.34
C VAL A 106 10.01 7.86 13.66
N SER A 107 9.19 8.91 13.62
CA SER A 107 8.57 9.48 14.81
C SER A 107 7.70 8.44 15.52
N GLN A 108 7.69 8.44 16.85
CA GLN A 108 6.86 7.53 17.65
C GLN A 108 5.35 7.74 17.40
N ASP A 109 4.95 8.95 17.01
CA ASP A 109 3.56 9.29 16.70
C ASP A 109 3.16 8.95 15.25
N ALA A 110 4.11 8.49 14.43
CA ALA A 110 3.84 8.16 13.04
C ALA A 110 2.86 6.97 12.94
N GLN A 111 1.85 7.12 12.08
CA GLN A 111 0.83 6.11 11.83
C GLN A 111 0.92 5.62 10.40
N PHE A 112 0.87 4.30 10.24
CA PHE A 112 0.97 3.61 8.96
C PHE A 112 -0.30 2.82 8.69
N LEU A 113 -0.59 2.60 7.40
CA LEU A 113 -1.67 1.76 6.92
C LEU A 113 -1.07 0.63 6.08
N CYS A 114 -1.34 -0.62 6.45
CA CYS A 114 -0.94 -1.76 5.63
C CYS A 114 -1.76 -1.77 4.33
N LEU A 115 -1.12 -1.50 3.18
CA LEU A 115 -1.78 -1.56 1.87
C LEU A 115 -1.85 -3.01 1.35
N SER A 116 -0.80 -3.78 1.59
CA SER A 116 -0.68 -5.19 1.20
C SER A 116 0.32 -5.89 2.10
N VAL A 117 0.17 -7.20 2.26
CA VAL A 117 1.12 -8.06 2.98
C VAL A 117 1.16 -9.42 2.30
N GLN A 118 2.34 -10.03 2.26
CA GLN A 118 2.52 -11.41 1.82
C GLN A 118 3.11 -12.20 3.00
N HIS A 119 2.39 -13.22 3.45
CA HIS A 119 2.87 -14.12 4.50
C HIS A 119 3.53 -15.34 3.88
N GLN A 120 4.73 -15.68 4.32
CA GLN A 120 5.42 -16.92 3.97
C GLN A 120 5.61 -17.73 5.26
N ALA A 121 5.06 -18.93 5.30
CA ALA A 121 5.17 -19.85 6.42
C ALA A 121 5.74 -21.18 5.94
N ARG A 122 6.64 -21.77 6.73
CA ARG A 122 7.12 -23.15 6.54
C ARG A 122 6.55 -23.99 7.67
N ASN A 123 5.96 -25.13 7.32
CA ASN A 123 5.53 -26.11 8.30
C ASN A 123 6.65 -27.16 8.41
N ASN A 124 7.22 -27.32 9.61
CA ASN A 124 8.29 -28.28 9.86
C ASN A 124 7.76 -29.65 10.31
N LEU A 125 6.50 -29.99 9.97
CA LEU A 125 5.85 -31.24 10.40
C LEU A 125 6.71 -32.49 10.11
N ASP A 126 7.43 -32.53 8.99
CA ASP A 126 8.29 -33.66 8.66
C ASP A 126 9.56 -33.72 9.52
N ALA A 127 10.17 -32.58 9.86
CA ALA A 127 11.40 -32.56 10.66
C ALA A 127 11.17 -33.10 12.08
N ASP A 128 10.02 -32.76 12.67
CA ASP A 128 9.64 -33.26 14.01
C ASP A 128 9.24 -34.75 13.96
N VAL A 129 8.64 -35.21 12.84
CA VAL A 129 8.27 -36.63 12.65
C VAL A 129 9.51 -37.50 12.43
N PHE A 130 10.51 -37.05 11.66
CA PHE A 130 11.75 -37.80 11.46
C PHE A 130 12.59 -37.87 12.75
N ASP A 131 12.72 -36.77 13.51
CA ASP A 131 13.40 -36.80 14.83
C ASP A 131 12.70 -37.75 15.82
N ALA A 132 11.36 -37.86 15.77
CA ALA A 132 10.61 -38.77 16.60
C ALA A 132 10.74 -40.25 16.18
N LEU A 133 11.03 -40.52 14.90
CA LEU A 133 11.21 -41.88 14.37
C LEU A 133 12.65 -42.41 14.53
N ASP A 134 13.64 -41.53 14.65
CA ASP A 134 15.07 -41.87 14.85
C ASP A 134 15.48 -42.05 16.34
N GLY A 135 14.54 -42.44 17.20
CA GLY A 135 14.81 -42.75 18.62
C GLY A 135 15.99 -43.73 18.84
N PRO A 136 16.69 -43.64 19.98
CA PRO A 136 18.02 -44.21 20.17
C PRO A 136 18.04 -45.71 19.86
N ARG A 137 18.87 -46.10 18.89
CA ARG A 137 19.20 -47.51 18.65
C ARG A 137 19.83 -48.07 19.91
N VAL A 138 19.08 -48.89 20.64
CA VAL A 138 19.60 -49.65 21.77
C VAL A 138 20.64 -50.61 21.21
N CYS A 139 21.93 -50.31 21.40
CA CYS A 139 23.00 -51.27 21.16
C CYS A 139 22.82 -52.44 22.12
N SER A 140 22.38 -53.59 21.60
CA SER A 140 22.48 -54.87 22.29
C SER A 140 23.93 -55.34 22.20
N SER A 141 24.64 -55.31 23.33
CA SER A 141 25.89 -56.05 23.50
C SER A 141 25.54 -57.52 23.71
N ALA A 142 26.11 -58.39 22.88
CA ALA A 142 26.25 -59.83 23.11
C ALA A 142 27.69 -60.13 23.53
#